data_AF-A0A483Z9D0-F1
#
_entry.id   AF-A0A483Z9D0-F1
#
_cell.length_a   1.000
_cell.length_b   1.000
_cell.length_c   1.000
_cell.angle_alpha   90.00
_cell.angle_beta   90.00
_cell.angle_gamma   90.00
#
_symmetry.space_group_name_H-M   'P 1'
#
loop_
_entity.id
_entity.type
_entity.pdbx_description
1 polymer ?
#
loop_
_entity_poly.entity_id
_entity_poly.type
_entity_poly.pdbx_seq_one_letter_code
_entity_poly.pdbx_strand_id
1 'polypeptide(L)'
;MSDKNLRLQVVLNAVDKLTRPLKNALAGSKELASGIRQTRDQLKRLNDAGSQLKSFDQLSQSLNRTSNELDQARLRAQMMTREMSALESPTKKQTAALETQWRAVSRLEQKQGQETRQMAATRAELYRLGISAGGGARETARITRETDRYNQQLAEQERRLRDVGERQRKLNAVRAKADKMRDVRNSLAGNGAGMKAAGVTTGATLLAPIRAYSESENAANQLAGSMMGPG
;
A
#
# COMPACT_ATOMS: atom_id res chain seq x y z
N MET A 1 -18.82 51.48 -25.03
CA MET A 1 -18.82 49.99 -25.13
C MET A 1 -17.67 49.39 -24.32
N SER A 2 -17.70 49.42 -22.97
CA SER A 2 -16.57 48.86 -22.19
C SER A 2 -16.89 48.23 -20.81
N ASP A 3 -18.02 48.54 -20.17
CA ASP A 3 -18.29 47.99 -18.83
C ASP A 3 -18.78 46.53 -18.79
N LYS A 4 -19.38 46.04 -19.89
CA LYS A 4 -19.86 44.64 -19.97
C LYS A 4 -18.70 43.63 -20.12
N ASN A 5 -17.63 44.01 -20.82
CA ASN A 5 -16.46 43.13 -21.03
C ASN A 5 -15.59 43.00 -19.78
N LEU A 6 -15.46 44.06 -18.98
CA LEU A 6 -14.72 44.02 -17.71
C LEU A 6 -15.44 43.15 -16.65
N ARG A 7 -16.77 43.21 -16.57
CA ARG A 7 -17.55 42.38 -15.63
C ARG A 7 -17.56 40.90 -15.99
N LEU A 8 -17.49 40.54 -17.28
CA LEU A 8 -17.39 39.14 -17.71
C LEU A 8 -15.99 38.54 -17.50
N GLN A 9 -14.91 39.33 -17.67
CA GLN A 9 -13.54 38.87 -17.39
C GLN A 9 -13.25 38.66 -15.89
N VAL A 10 -13.85 39.46 -15.00
CA VAL A 10 -13.68 39.29 -13.54
C VAL A 10 -14.47 38.06 -13.02
N VAL A 11 -15.63 37.76 -13.59
CA VAL A 11 -16.42 36.56 -13.23
C VAL A 11 -15.74 35.28 -13.73
N LEU A 12 -15.12 35.28 -14.91
CA LEU A 12 -14.35 34.14 -15.43
C LEU A 12 -13.05 33.90 -14.64
N ASN A 13 -12.30 34.95 -14.27
CA ASN A 13 -11.10 34.82 -13.44
C ASN A 13 -11.42 34.38 -12.00
N ALA A 14 -12.57 34.77 -11.44
CA ALA A 14 -13.01 34.32 -10.12
C ALA A 14 -13.38 32.81 -10.11
N VAL A 15 -14.02 32.31 -11.18
CA VAL A 15 -14.34 30.88 -11.32
C VAL A 15 -13.08 30.03 -11.51
N ASP A 16 -12.09 30.50 -12.27
CA ASP A 16 -10.82 29.78 -12.44
C ASP A 16 -9.96 29.78 -11.15
N LYS A 17 -9.94 30.90 -10.41
CA LYS A 17 -9.25 31.00 -9.11
C LYS A 17 -9.91 30.15 -8.01
N LEU A 18 -11.23 29.91 -8.11
CA LEU A 18 -12.00 29.05 -7.19
C LEU A 18 -11.93 27.55 -7.52
N THR A 19 -11.64 27.19 -8.77
CA THR A 19 -11.62 25.78 -9.25
C THR A 19 -10.21 25.20 -9.39
N ARG A 20 -9.18 26.03 -9.61
CA ARG A 20 -7.76 25.60 -9.69
C ARG A 20 -7.26 24.79 -8.49
N PRO A 21 -7.48 25.19 -7.22
CA PRO A 21 -7.05 24.40 -6.07
C PRO A 21 -7.69 22.99 -6.04
N LEU A 22 -8.92 22.87 -6.55
CA LEU A 22 -9.63 21.61 -6.61
C LEU A 22 -9.11 20.70 -7.73
N LYS A 23 -8.87 21.26 -8.92
CA LYS A 23 -8.28 20.49 -10.03
C LYS A 23 -6.90 19.96 -9.64
N ASN A 24 -6.08 20.77 -8.95
CA ASN A 24 -4.76 20.35 -8.48
C ASN A 24 -4.85 19.30 -7.36
N ALA A 25 -5.82 19.41 -6.43
CA ALA A 25 -6.06 18.39 -5.41
C ALA A 25 -6.59 17.07 -6.00
N LEU A 26 -7.45 17.14 -7.02
CA LEU A 26 -7.98 15.98 -7.73
C LEU A 26 -6.91 15.29 -8.58
N ALA A 27 -6.05 16.07 -9.27
CA ALA A 27 -4.89 15.52 -9.99
C ALA A 27 -3.90 14.87 -9.03
N GLY A 28 -3.52 15.55 -7.95
CA GLY A 28 -2.61 15.02 -6.93
C GLY A 28 -3.15 13.79 -6.19
N SER A 29 -4.47 13.69 -5.97
CA SER A 29 -5.07 12.49 -5.37
C SER A 29 -5.13 11.30 -6.34
N LYS A 30 -5.37 11.54 -7.64
CA LYS A 30 -5.32 10.49 -8.68
C LYS A 30 -3.90 9.97 -8.87
N GLU A 31 -2.91 10.85 -8.91
CA GLU A 31 -1.48 10.51 -8.98
C GLU A 31 -1.06 9.73 -7.73
N LEU A 32 -1.45 10.18 -6.53
CA LEU A 32 -1.15 9.48 -5.28
C LEU A 32 -1.80 8.10 -5.22
N ALA A 33 -3.05 7.97 -5.66
CA ALA A 33 -3.72 6.67 -5.76
C ALA A 33 -3.03 5.74 -6.78
N SER A 34 -2.51 6.29 -7.89
CA SER A 34 -1.70 5.54 -8.84
C SER A 34 -0.38 5.07 -8.23
N GLY A 35 0.32 5.94 -7.50
CA GLY A 35 1.55 5.61 -6.78
C GLY A 35 1.34 4.50 -5.74
N ILE A 36 0.23 4.55 -4.99
CA ILE A 36 -0.14 3.49 -4.03
C ILE A 36 -0.33 2.15 -4.73
N ARG A 37 -1.02 2.12 -5.89
CA ARG A 37 -1.18 0.90 -6.66
C ARG A 37 0.18 0.34 -7.11
N GLN A 38 1.05 1.19 -7.64
CA GLN A 38 2.40 0.80 -8.06
C GLN A 38 3.22 0.23 -6.90
N THR A 39 3.21 0.87 -5.72
CA THR A 39 3.90 0.38 -4.52
C THR A 39 3.36 -0.98 -4.07
N ARG A 40 2.03 -1.17 -4.11
CA ARG A 40 1.39 -2.47 -3.80
C ARG A 40 1.77 -3.56 -4.80
N ASP A 41 1.82 -3.24 -6.09
CA ASP A 41 2.23 -4.18 -7.13
C ASP A 41 3.70 -4.58 -6.97
N GLN A 42 4.58 -3.64 -6.60
CA GLN A 42 5.98 -3.92 -6.29
C GLN A 42 6.13 -4.81 -5.05
N LEU A 43 5.40 -4.52 -3.96
CA LEU A 43 5.37 -5.36 -2.77
C LEU A 43 4.88 -6.77 -3.06
N LYS A 44 3.86 -6.91 -3.91
CA LYS A 44 3.37 -8.22 -4.35
C LYS A 44 4.48 -9.00 -5.06
N ARG A 45 5.17 -8.39 -6.03
CA ARG A 45 6.29 -9.02 -6.74
C ARG A 45 7.42 -9.44 -5.82
N LEU A 46 7.77 -8.61 -4.83
CA LEU A 46 8.80 -8.93 -3.84
C LEU A 46 8.38 -10.07 -2.91
N ASN A 47 7.10 -10.12 -2.54
CA ASN A 47 6.56 -11.22 -1.74
C ASN A 47 6.54 -12.54 -2.52
N ASP A 48 6.10 -12.51 -3.77
CA ASP A 48 6.12 -13.66 -4.68
C ASP A 48 7.55 -14.18 -4.86
N ALA A 49 8.51 -13.27 -5.08
CA ALA A 49 9.93 -13.55 -5.13
C ALA A 49 10.49 -14.20 -3.86
N GLY A 50 10.16 -13.65 -2.69
CA GLY A 50 10.55 -14.20 -1.39
C GLY A 50 10.00 -15.61 -1.16
N SER A 51 8.74 -15.85 -1.53
CA SER A 51 8.13 -17.18 -1.47
C SER A 51 8.83 -18.18 -2.40
N GLN A 52 9.11 -17.79 -3.64
CA GLN A 52 9.81 -18.65 -4.61
C GLN A 52 11.23 -18.99 -4.17
N LEU A 53 11.98 -18.03 -3.59
CA LEU A 53 13.30 -18.28 -3.02
C LEU A 53 13.25 -19.29 -1.86
N LYS A 54 12.29 -19.15 -0.95
CA LYS A 54 12.10 -20.12 0.13
C LYS A 54 11.80 -21.52 -0.39
N SER A 55 10.94 -21.63 -1.41
CA SER A 55 10.65 -22.91 -2.06
C SER A 55 11.89 -23.49 -2.76
N PHE A 56 12.70 -22.65 -3.41
CA PHE A 56 13.97 -23.04 -4.03
C PHE A 56 14.95 -23.62 -2.99
N ASP A 57 15.12 -22.94 -1.85
CA ASP A 57 16.00 -23.37 -0.77
C ASP A 57 15.54 -24.71 -0.16
N GLN A 58 14.24 -24.84 0.10
CA GLN A 58 13.64 -26.08 0.60
C GLN A 58 13.83 -27.23 -0.38
N LEU A 59 13.62 -26.99 -1.68
CA LEU A 59 13.80 -27.98 -2.72
C LEU A 59 15.26 -28.37 -2.90
N SER A 60 16.20 -27.42 -2.71
CA SER A 60 17.63 -27.71 -2.74
C SER A 60 18.03 -28.64 -1.60
N GLN A 61 17.51 -28.39 -0.39
CA GLN A 61 17.75 -29.26 0.76
C GLN A 61 17.15 -30.65 0.56
N SER A 62 15.92 -30.73 0.04
CA SER A 62 15.26 -32.00 -0.26
C SER A 62 16.02 -32.80 -1.32
N LEU A 63 16.44 -32.14 -2.42
CA LEU A 63 17.20 -32.78 -3.49
C LEU A 63 18.56 -33.31 -3.02
N ASN A 64 19.27 -32.56 -2.18
CA ASN A 64 20.52 -33.01 -1.56
C ASN A 64 20.28 -34.25 -0.68
N ARG A 65 19.21 -34.23 0.13
CA ARG A 65 18.85 -35.38 0.97
C ARG A 65 18.47 -36.60 0.14
N THR A 66 17.60 -36.44 -0.86
CA THR A 66 17.18 -37.54 -1.76
C THR A 66 18.38 -38.10 -2.51
N SER A 67 19.33 -37.27 -2.96
CA SER A 67 20.54 -37.73 -3.65
C SER A 67 21.43 -38.56 -2.72
N ASN A 68 21.66 -38.11 -1.49
CA ASN A 68 22.41 -38.88 -0.49
C ASN A 68 21.72 -40.21 -0.15
N GLU A 69 20.41 -40.20 0.03
CA GLU A 69 19.61 -41.41 0.29
C GLU A 69 19.68 -42.38 -0.89
N LEU A 70 19.63 -41.87 -2.13
CA LEU A 70 19.74 -42.66 -3.36
C LEU A 70 21.11 -43.32 -3.48
N ASP A 71 22.20 -42.58 -3.25
CA ASP A 71 23.56 -43.12 -3.32
C ASP A 71 23.77 -44.24 -2.30
N GLN A 72 23.32 -44.04 -1.05
CA GLN A 72 23.35 -45.09 -0.03
C GLN A 72 22.50 -46.30 -0.40
N ALA A 73 21.30 -46.08 -0.96
CA ALA A 73 20.42 -47.16 -1.37
C ALA A 73 21.01 -47.98 -2.53
N ARG A 74 21.66 -47.32 -3.50
CA ARG A 74 22.38 -47.96 -4.60
C ARG A 74 23.56 -48.77 -4.11
N LEU A 75 24.38 -48.22 -3.22
CA LEU A 75 25.50 -48.94 -2.60
C LEU A 75 25.02 -50.20 -1.86
N ARG A 76 23.96 -50.08 -1.05
CA ARG A 76 23.35 -51.23 -0.37
C ARG A 76 22.84 -52.28 -1.35
N ALA A 77 22.13 -51.87 -2.41
CA ALA A 77 21.63 -52.79 -3.44
C ALA A 77 22.78 -53.53 -4.15
N GLN A 78 23.87 -52.83 -4.47
CA GLN A 78 25.06 -53.42 -5.09
C GLN A 78 25.76 -54.41 -4.17
N MET A 79 25.92 -54.08 -2.87
CA MET A 79 26.51 -55.01 -1.89
C MET A 79 25.64 -56.28 -1.74
N MET A 80 24.33 -56.13 -1.57
CA MET A 80 23.41 -57.26 -1.49
C MET A 80 23.42 -58.12 -2.76
N THR A 81 23.55 -57.49 -3.94
CA THR A 81 23.66 -58.20 -5.22
C THR A 81 24.95 -59.03 -5.28
N ARG A 82 26.09 -58.45 -4.84
CA ARG A 82 27.38 -59.16 -4.77
C ARG A 82 27.33 -60.32 -3.79
N GLU A 83 26.81 -60.10 -2.58
CA GLU A 83 26.63 -61.16 -1.57
C GLU A 83 25.75 -62.29 -2.10
N MET A 84 24.62 -61.95 -2.74
CA MET A 84 23.75 -62.95 -3.36
C MET A 84 24.42 -63.73 -4.48
N SER A 85 25.26 -63.08 -5.30
CA SER A 85 25.97 -63.75 -6.40
C SER A 85 27.05 -64.74 -5.91
N ALA A 86 27.49 -64.60 -4.66
CA ALA A 86 28.44 -65.53 -4.04
C ALA A 86 27.77 -66.77 -3.42
N LEU A 87 26.43 -66.83 -3.37
CA LEU A 87 25.68 -67.96 -2.82
C LEU A 87 25.32 -68.97 -3.90
N GLU A 88 25.56 -70.26 -3.68
CA GLU A 88 25.13 -71.33 -4.60
C GLU A 88 23.61 -71.45 -4.73
N SER A 89 22.84 -71.10 -3.69
CA SER A 89 21.38 -71.18 -3.70
C SER A 89 20.75 -70.12 -2.78
N PRO A 90 20.48 -68.90 -3.28
CA PRO A 90 19.81 -67.85 -2.52
C PRO A 90 18.40 -68.27 -2.09
N THR A 91 18.04 -67.96 -0.84
CA THR A 91 16.69 -68.21 -0.32
C THR A 91 15.67 -67.22 -0.87
N LYS A 92 14.39 -67.61 -0.91
CA LYS A 92 13.28 -66.70 -1.30
C LYS A 92 13.26 -65.39 -0.50
N LYS A 93 13.60 -65.44 0.79
CA LYS A 93 13.67 -64.26 1.66
C LYS A 93 14.79 -63.30 1.23
N GLN A 94 15.96 -63.83 0.86
CA GLN A 94 17.09 -63.01 0.38
C GLN A 94 16.77 -62.35 -0.96
N THR A 95 16.21 -63.10 -1.91
CA THR A 95 15.79 -62.54 -3.22
C THR A 95 14.73 -61.45 -3.04
N ALA A 96 13.72 -61.68 -2.20
CA ALA A 96 12.68 -60.69 -1.91
C ALA A 96 13.25 -59.42 -1.24
N ALA A 97 14.24 -59.56 -0.36
CA ALA A 97 14.92 -58.43 0.26
C ALA A 97 15.70 -57.60 -0.78
N LEU A 98 16.42 -58.25 -1.69
CA LEU A 98 17.14 -57.57 -2.78
C LEU A 98 16.18 -56.84 -3.73
N GLU A 99 15.09 -57.48 -4.14
CA GLU A 99 14.06 -56.84 -4.97
C GLU A 99 13.46 -55.62 -4.26
N THR A 100 13.19 -55.72 -2.96
CA THR A 100 12.67 -54.61 -2.17
C THR A 100 13.67 -53.45 -2.13
N GLN A 101 14.96 -53.75 -2.01
CA GLN A 101 16.01 -52.74 -2.02
C GLN A 101 16.12 -52.03 -3.39
N TRP A 102 16.04 -52.78 -4.51
CA TRP A 102 15.99 -52.18 -5.85
C TRP A 102 14.74 -51.35 -6.09
N ARG A 103 13.58 -51.78 -5.59
CA ARG A 103 12.36 -50.95 -5.61
C ARG A 103 12.55 -49.64 -4.83
N ALA A 104 13.28 -49.65 -3.72
CA ALA A 104 13.61 -48.44 -2.97
C ALA A 104 14.50 -47.49 -3.78
N VAL A 105 15.52 -48.01 -4.47
CA VAL A 105 16.36 -47.24 -5.41
C VAL A 105 15.50 -46.59 -6.49
N SER A 106 14.65 -47.36 -7.17
CA SER A 106 13.79 -46.84 -8.24
C SER A 106 12.86 -45.72 -7.76
N ARG A 107 12.27 -45.86 -6.56
CA ARG A 107 11.45 -44.79 -5.96
C ARG A 107 12.25 -43.52 -5.68
N LEU A 108 13.48 -43.65 -5.19
CA LEU A 108 14.37 -42.50 -4.93
C LEU A 108 14.81 -41.81 -6.22
N GLU A 109 15.07 -42.56 -7.29
CA GLU A 109 15.37 -42.00 -8.62
C GLU A 109 14.18 -41.21 -9.18
N GLN A 110 12.97 -41.77 -9.08
CA GLN A 110 11.75 -41.07 -9.48
C GLN A 110 11.57 -39.77 -8.69
N LYS A 111 11.78 -39.81 -7.37
CA LYS A 111 11.70 -38.63 -6.50
C LYS A 111 12.74 -37.58 -6.88
N GLN A 112 14.00 -37.97 -7.06
CA GLN A 112 15.08 -37.06 -7.49
C GLN A 112 14.74 -36.39 -8.83
N GLY A 113 14.20 -37.15 -9.79
CA GLY A 113 13.75 -36.61 -11.08
C GLY A 113 12.59 -35.62 -10.95
N GLN A 114 11.63 -35.87 -10.04
CA GLN A 114 10.55 -34.92 -9.76
C GLN A 114 11.08 -33.64 -9.12
N GLU A 115 11.94 -33.75 -8.11
CA GLU A 115 12.55 -32.61 -7.41
C GLU A 115 13.40 -31.76 -8.37
N THR A 116 14.13 -32.40 -9.28
CA THR A 116 14.93 -31.70 -10.32
C THR A 116 14.03 -30.91 -11.28
N ARG A 117 12.90 -31.47 -11.72
CA ARG A 117 11.94 -30.75 -12.58
C ARG A 117 11.29 -29.57 -11.86
N GLN A 118 10.88 -29.77 -10.61
CA GLN A 118 10.35 -28.69 -9.78
C GLN A 118 11.40 -27.58 -9.59
N MET A 119 12.67 -27.95 -9.44
CA MET A 119 13.78 -27.00 -9.26
C MET A 119 13.99 -26.14 -10.49
N ALA A 120 13.92 -26.76 -11.68
CA ALA A 120 13.97 -26.03 -12.94
C ALA A 120 12.79 -25.05 -13.10
N ALA A 121 11.58 -25.47 -12.71
CA ALA A 121 10.39 -24.63 -12.76
C ALA A 121 10.50 -23.42 -11.80
N THR A 122 10.87 -23.65 -10.54
CA THR A 122 11.08 -22.57 -9.56
C THR A 122 12.18 -21.62 -10.01
N ARG A 123 13.26 -22.14 -10.59
CA ARG A 123 14.32 -21.29 -11.16
C ARG A 123 13.79 -20.42 -12.30
N ALA A 124 12.94 -20.95 -13.18
CA ALA A 124 12.32 -20.17 -14.26
C ALA A 124 11.38 -19.08 -13.74
N GLU A 125 10.59 -19.37 -12.69
CA GLU A 125 9.76 -18.37 -12.00
C GLU A 125 10.61 -17.25 -11.40
N LEU A 126 11.71 -17.58 -10.71
CA LEU A 126 12.65 -16.59 -10.20
C LEU A 126 13.24 -15.71 -11.31
N TYR A 127 13.62 -16.31 -12.45
CA TYR A 127 14.08 -15.54 -13.61
C TYR A 127 13.01 -14.60 -14.17
N ARG A 128 11.74 -15.01 -14.22
CA ARG A 128 10.62 -14.14 -14.63
C ARG A 128 10.43 -12.96 -13.68
N LEU A 129 10.73 -13.15 -12.40
CA LEU A 129 10.73 -12.10 -11.38
C LEU A 129 12.01 -11.25 -11.39
N GLY A 130 12.95 -11.51 -12.31
CA GLY A 130 14.21 -10.77 -12.43
C GLY A 130 15.27 -11.17 -11.40
N ILE A 131 15.11 -12.32 -10.75
CA ILE A 131 15.97 -12.81 -9.67
C ILE A 131 16.82 -13.96 -10.19
N SER A 132 18.14 -13.84 -10.04
CA SER A 132 19.04 -14.95 -10.32
C SER A 132 19.05 -15.93 -9.14
N ALA A 133 18.74 -17.20 -9.38
CA ALA A 133 18.70 -18.23 -8.33
C ALA A 133 20.09 -18.58 -7.73
N GLY A 134 21.18 -17.96 -8.21
CA GLY A 134 22.55 -18.16 -7.68
C GLY A 134 22.94 -17.22 -6.53
N GLY A 135 22.05 -16.29 -6.13
CA GLY A 135 22.32 -15.23 -5.14
C GLY A 135 21.77 -15.46 -3.72
N GLY A 136 21.24 -16.65 -3.42
CA GLY A 136 20.45 -17.03 -2.24
C GLY A 136 20.43 -16.04 -1.06
N ALA A 137 21.51 -15.96 -0.28
CA ALA A 137 21.54 -15.13 0.93
C ALA A 137 21.59 -13.61 0.65
N ARG A 138 22.34 -13.17 -0.37
CA ARG A 138 22.47 -11.75 -0.73
C ARG A 138 21.17 -11.22 -1.33
N GLU A 139 20.54 -12.00 -2.19
CA GLU A 139 19.30 -11.61 -2.86
C GLU A 139 18.10 -11.66 -1.91
N THR A 140 18.06 -12.62 -0.98
CA THR A 140 17.08 -12.63 0.12
C THR A 140 17.23 -11.39 1.00
N ALA A 141 18.44 -11.06 1.46
CA ALA A 141 18.66 -9.85 2.26
C ALA A 141 18.34 -8.55 1.50
N ARG A 142 18.50 -8.54 0.17
CA ARG A 142 18.07 -7.44 -0.68
C ARG A 142 16.55 -7.34 -0.75
N ILE A 143 15.85 -8.43 -1.03
CA ILE A 143 14.38 -8.48 -1.10
C ILE A 143 13.75 -8.07 0.23
N THR A 144 14.28 -8.53 1.36
CA THR A 144 13.82 -8.11 2.69
C THR A 144 13.96 -6.60 2.88
N ARG A 145 15.14 -6.03 2.60
CA ARG A 145 15.36 -4.58 2.73
C ARG A 145 14.49 -3.76 1.79
N GLU A 146 14.32 -4.19 0.53
CA GLU A 146 13.45 -3.53 -0.43
C GLU A 146 11.99 -3.60 0.02
N THR A 147 11.54 -4.75 0.53
CA THR A 147 10.18 -4.95 1.09
C THR A 147 9.91 -4.01 2.26
N ASP A 148 10.84 -3.91 3.22
CA ASP A 148 10.72 -3.00 4.36
C ASP A 148 10.63 -1.54 3.91
N ARG A 149 11.47 -1.14 2.94
CA ARG A 149 11.44 0.21 2.35
C ARG A 149 10.10 0.50 1.67
N TYR A 150 9.59 -0.41 0.85
CA TYR A 150 8.30 -0.21 0.16
C TYR A 150 7.11 -0.22 1.13
N ASN A 151 7.17 -1.00 2.22
CA ASN A 151 6.16 -0.96 3.28
C ASN A 151 6.11 0.40 3.96
N GLN A 152 7.27 0.99 4.28
CA GLN A 152 7.35 2.35 4.83
C GLN A 152 6.79 3.40 3.85
N GLN A 153 7.15 3.30 2.58
CA GLN A 153 6.64 4.18 1.53
C GLN A 153 5.12 4.06 1.36
N LEU A 154 4.59 2.84 1.35
CA LEU A 154 3.15 2.59 1.26
C LEU A 154 2.41 3.22 2.44
N ALA A 155 2.90 3.01 3.67
CA ALA A 155 2.31 3.59 4.88
C ALA A 155 2.29 5.12 4.85
N GLU A 156 3.32 5.75 4.27
CA GLU A 156 3.37 7.20 4.08
C GLU A 156 2.39 7.67 2.99
N GLN A 157 2.35 7.00 1.83
CA GLN A 157 1.44 7.33 0.75
C GLN A 157 -0.03 7.20 1.19
N GLU A 158 -0.37 6.15 1.95
CA GLU A 158 -1.72 5.98 2.51
C GLU A 158 -2.07 7.06 3.53
N ARG A 159 -1.11 7.47 4.39
CA ARG A 159 -1.30 8.61 5.30
C ARG A 159 -1.58 9.90 4.55
N ARG A 160 -0.78 10.20 3.53
CA ARG A 160 -0.97 11.39 2.68
C ARG A 160 -2.31 11.34 1.95
N LEU A 161 -2.73 10.17 1.46
CA LEU A 161 -4.01 10.03 0.76
C LEU A 161 -5.20 10.27 1.71
N ARG A 162 -5.11 9.78 2.95
CA ARG A 162 -6.12 10.05 3.98
C ARG A 162 -6.23 11.54 4.27
N ASP A 163 -5.12 12.24 4.49
CA ASP A 163 -5.11 13.69 4.75
C ASP A 163 -5.71 14.48 3.57
N VAL A 164 -5.30 14.16 2.33
CA VAL A 164 -5.89 14.78 1.13
C VAL A 164 -7.40 14.51 1.06
N GLY A 165 -7.84 13.29 1.34
CA GLY A 165 -9.25 12.92 1.38
C GLY A 165 -10.04 13.69 2.45
N GLU A 166 -9.48 13.86 3.65
CA GLU A 166 -10.09 14.64 4.73
C GLU A 166 -10.21 16.12 4.37
N ARG A 167 -9.15 16.71 3.79
CA ARG A 167 -9.18 18.09 3.29
C ARG A 167 -10.24 18.25 2.20
N GLN A 168 -10.34 17.30 1.28
CA GLN A 168 -11.36 17.30 0.23
C GLN A 168 -12.78 17.23 0.81
N ARG A 169 -13.02 16.38 1.83
CA ARG A 169 -14.32 16.32 2.53
C ARG A 169 -14.66 17.64 3.21
N LYS A 170 -13.71 18.25 3.92
CA LYS A 170 -13.90 19.56 4.57
C LYS A 170 -14.24 20.65 3.54
N LEU A 171 -13.52 20.70 2.42
CA LEU A 171 -13.79 21.65 1.33
C LEU A 171 -15.17 21.42 0.70
N ASN A 172 -15.55 20.16 0.45
CA ASN A 172 -16.88 19.83 -0.08
C ASN A 172 -18.00 20.22 0.89
N ALA A 173 -17.81 20.03 2.20
CA ALA A 173 -18.77 20.45 3.21
C ALA A 173 -18.93 21.98 3.29
N VAL A 174 -17.82 22.73 3.18
CA VAL A 174 -17.86 24.20 3.11
C VAL A 174 -18.57 24.67 1.85
N ARG A 175 -18.31 24.03 0.70
CA ARG A 175 -19.03 24.33 -0.56
C ARG A 175 -20.52 24.06 -0.45
N ALA A 176 -20.92 22.89 0.04
CA ALA A 176 -22.32 22.56 0.23
C ALA A 176 -23.05 23.59 1.11
N LYS A 177 -22.39 24.11 2.15
CA LYS A 177 -22.93 25.22 2.97
C LYS A 177 -23.02 26.54 2.19
N ALA A 178 -21.99 26.88 1.42
CA ALA A 178 -21.95 28.10 0.61
C ALA A 178 -23.00 28.08 -0.51
N ASP A 179 -23.16 26.95 -1.19
CA ASP A 179 -24.15 26.73 -2.24
C ASP A 179 -25.57 26.80 -1.65
N LYS A 180 -25.82 26.14 -0.50
CA LYS A 180 -27.09 26.28 0.22
C LYS A 180 -27.41 27.73 0.61
N MET A 181 -26.42 28.50 1.06
CA MET A 181 -26.59 29.93 1.35
C MET A 181 -26.88 30.76 0.09
N ARG A 182 -26.24 30.45 -1.04
CA ARG A 182 -26.52 31.08 -2.33
C ARG A 182 -27.92 30.75 -2.82
N ASP A 183 -28.36 29.50 -2.70
CA ASP A 183 -29.69 29.06 -3.09
C ASP A 183 -30.78 29.78 -2.29
N VAL A 184 -30.60 29.89 -0.96
CA VAL A 184 -31.49 30.68 -0.09
C VAL A 184 -31.52 32.16 -0.53
N ARG A 185 -30.36 32.76 -0.81
CA ARG A 185 -30.28 34.15 -1.28
C ARG A 185 -30.95 34.36 -2.64
N ASN A 186 -30.70 33.46 -3.59
CA ASN A 186 -31.26 33.55 -4.94
C ASN A 186 -32.77 33.30 -4.93
N SER A 187 -33.26 32.41 -4.08
CA SER A 187 -34.69 32.21 -3.82
C SER A 187 -35.33 33.48 -3.24
N LEU A 188 -34.63 34.21 -2.36
CA LEU A 188 -35.08 35.50 -1.84
C LEU A 188 -35.03 36.64 -2.87
N ALA A 189 -34.08 36.62 -3.81
CA ALA A 189 -33.88 37.71 -4.78
C ALA A 189 -34.63 37.51 -6.11
N GLY A 190 -34.91 36.27 -6.51
CA GLY A 190 -35.58 35.93 -7.77
C GLY A 190 -37.09 35.96 -7.73
N ASN A 191 -37.69 35.86 -6.53
CA ASN A 191 -39.12 35.99 -6.33
C ASN A 191 -39.38 37.27 -5.52
N GLY A 192 -39.55 38.39 -6.21
CA GLY A 192 -39.91 39.70 -5.63
C GLY A 192 -41.29 39.75 -4.95
N ALA A 193 -41.81 38.64 -4.45
CA ALA A 193 -43.07 38.56 -3.71
C ALA A 193 -42.80 37.79 -2.42
N GLY A 194 -43.01 38.49 -1.30
CA GLY A 194 -42.52 38.10 0.02
C GLY A 194 -42.95 36.72 0.49
N MET A 195 -42.11 36.13 1.36
CA MET A 195 -42.52 35.03 2.21
C MET A 195 -42.36 35.44 3.68
N LYS A 196 -43.47 35.92 4.22
CA LYS A 196 -43.91 35.47 5.55
C LYS A 196 -44.27 33.98 5.39
N ALA A 197 -43.43 33.07 5.84
CA ALA A 197 -43.83 31.69 6.12
C ALA A 197 -42.86 31.03 7.11
N ALA A 198 -43.32 30.99 8.37
CA ALA A 198 -42.96 30.08 9.45
C ALA A 198 -41.47 29.97 9.88
N GLY A 199 -41.10 30.75 10.91
CA GLY A 199 -40.30 30.20 12.01
C GLY A 199 -38.85 30.63 12.18
N VAL A 200 -38.41 31.78 11.65
CA VAL A 200 -37.15 32.40 12.12
C VAL A 200 -37.39 33.89 12.35
N THR A 201 -37.32 34.27 13.62
CA THR A 201 -37.44 35.65 14.09
C THR A 201 -36.30 36.49 13.52
N THR A 202 -36.66 37.34 12.58
CA THR A 202 -36.21 38.73 12.41
C THR A 202 -34.70 38.97 12.40
N GLY A 203 -34.18 39.27 11.20
CA GLY A 203 -32.85 39.86 11.05
C GLY A 203 -32.76 41.24 11.72
N ALA A 204 -31.78 41.39 12.61
CA ALA A 204 -31.20 42.66 13.04
C ALA A 204 -29.79 42.50 13.69
N THR A 205 -28.98 41.50 13.32
CA THR A 205 -27.67 41.27 13.98
C THR A 205 -26.48 41.00 13.06
N LEU A 206 -26.49 41.47 11.80
CA LEU A 206 -25.31 41.41 10.92
C LEU A 206 -24.69 42.77 10.55
N LEU A 207 -24.85 43.78 11.40
CA LEU A 207 -24.01 44.97 11.39
C LEU A 207 -23.47 45.24 12.79
N ALA A 208 -22.61 44.36 13.29
CA ALA A 208 -21.72 44.73 14.38
C ALA A 208 -20.62 45.65 13.79
N PRO A 209 -20.51 46.93 14.21
CA PRO A 209 -19.39 47.75 13.79
C PRO A 209 -18.11 47.18 14.39
N ILE A 210 -17.11 46.89 13.56
CA ILE A 210 -15.74 46.66 14.02
C ILE A 210 -15.20 48.00 14.51
N ARG A 211 -15.50 48.33 15.75
CA ARG A 211 -14.79 49.33 16.57
C ARG A 211 -14.80 48.84 18.02
N ALA A 212 -13.91 47.90 18.30
CA ALA A 212 -13.47 47.59 19.66
C ALA A 212 -12.08 46.96 19.59
N TYR A 213 -11.08 47.78 19.27
CA TYR A 213 -9.67 47.49 19.53
C TYR A 213 -8.89 48.76 19.93
N SER A 214 -9.53 49.69 20.67
CA SER A 214 -8.82 50.87 21.20
C SER A 214 -9.13 51.24 22.65
N GLU A 215 -9.86 50.42 23.43
CA GLU A 215 -10.22 50.79 24.82
C GLU A 215 -10.07 49.65 25.86
N SER A 216 -9.24 48.64 25.57
CA SER A 216 -8.85 47.63 26.58
C SER A 216 -7.43 47.82 27.13
N GLU A 217 -6.68 48.82 26.68
CA GLU A 217 -5.34 49.12 27.24
C GLU A 217 -5.36 50.24 28.31
N ASN A 218 -6.47 50.99 28.42
CA ASN A 218 -6.58 52.11 29.37
C ASN A 218 -7.34 51.80 30.67
N ALA A 219 -8.00 50.64 30.79
CA ALA A 219 -8.65 50.23 32.05
C ALA A 219 -7.69 49.50 33.01
N ALA A 220 -6.63 48.86 32.49
CA ALA A 220 -5.60 48.24 33.33
C ALA A 220 -4.58 49.27 33.87
N ASN A 221 -4.30 50.36 33.14
CA ASN A 221 -3.38 51.40 33.58
C ASN A 221 -4.02 52.46 34.51
N GLN A 222 -5.34 52.67 34.45
CA GLN A 222 -6.01 53.63 35.35
C GLN A 222 -6.32 53.06 36.76
N LEU A 223 -6.36 51.73 36.92
CA LEU A 223 -6.46 51.10 38.24
C LEU A 223 -5.08 50.95 38.92
N ALA A 224 -3.98 50.96 38.15
CA ALA A 224 -2.62 51.07 38.69
C ALA A 224 -2.25 52.52 39.05
N GLY A 225 -2.74 53.52 38.29
CA GLY A 225 -2.51 54.94 38.54
C GLY A 225 -3.36 55.57 39.66
N SER A 226 -4.35 54.87 40.19
CA SER A 226 -5.21 55.36 41.30
C SER A 226 -4.86 54.77 42.67
N MET A 227 -3.85 53.90 42.76
CA MET A 227 -3.27 53.41 44.03
C MET A 227 -1.89 54.01 44.35
N MET A 228 -1.37 54.91 43.50
CA MET A 228 -0.19 55.73 43.79
C MET A 228 -0.60 57.21 43.74
N GLY A 229 -1.25 57.66 44.82
CA GLY A 229 -1.38 59.09 45.12
C GLY A 229 -0.04 59.65 45.61
N PRO A 230 0.28 60.93 45.35
CA PRO A 230 1.49 61.58 45.83
C PRO A 230 1.32 62.06 47.28
N GLY A 231 2.29 61.77 48.15
CA GLY A 231 2.38 62.30 49.52
C GLY A 231 2.39 61.23 50.59
#